data_AF-A0A7M5WZI2-F1
#
_entry.id   AF-A0A7M5WZI2-F1
#
_cell.length_a   1.000
_cell.length_b   1.000
_cell.length_c   1.000
_cell.angle_alpha   90.00
_cell.angle_beta   90.00
_cell.angle_gamma   90.00
#
_symmetry.space_group_name_H-M   'P 1'
#
loop_
_entity.id
_entity.type
_entity.pdbx_description
1 polymer ?
#
loop_
_entity_poly.entity_id
_entity_poly.type
_entity_poly.pdbx_seq_one_letter_code
_entity_poly.pdbx_strand_id
1 'polypeptide(L)'
;NVTKKKAEICVVGCRNVKEPLTCFSSKSWETVYNAAVSRNDDGLIAKYTNKNEKYGYHRTCYQSYTNPKDLKRCLKNSKELLDSHYQVSSPTKPNLRWMDTGGVLNVNWMENKPAPDAVLEFASCKCKKTKCCNKQCKCKSLGLPCTDLCECVNCENEPIASEEQKDDEVVGDDEGMDDDVIDFDDLLDEGDEQFFL
;
A
#
# COMPACT_ATOMS: atom_id res chain seq x y z
N ASN A 1 -37.04 20.86 -1.95
CA ASN A 1 -37.14 19.38 -2.04
C ASN A 1 -36.04 18.82 -2.91
N VAL A 2 -34.88 18.52 -2.33
CA VAL A 2 -33.83 17.77 -3.02
C VAL A 2 -34.24 16.30 -3.03
N THR A 3 -34.58 15.77 -4.20
CA THR A 3 -34.91 14.35 -4.35
C THR A 3 -33.63 13.52 -4.19
N LYS A 4 -33.45 12.86 -3.04
CA LYS A 4 -32.35 11.90 -2.86
C LYS A 4 -32.40 10.87 -3.97
N LYS A 5 -31.36 10.80 -4.82
CA LYS A 5 -31.26 9.79 -5.87
C LYS A 5 -31.28 8.40 -5.22
N LYS A 6 -32.07 7.50 -5.79
CA LYS A 6 -32.25 6.15 -5.27
C LYS A 6 -31.13 5.27 -5.84
N ALA A 7 -30.45 4.52 -4.99
CA ALA A 7 -29.49 3.52 -5.43
C ALA A 7 -30.18 2.44 -6.30
N GLU A 8 -29.52 2.05 -7.38
CA GLU A 8 -30.03 1.12 -8.40
C GLU A 8 -29.32 -0.23 -8.37
N ILE A 9 -28.03 -0.24 -7.99
CA ILE A 9 -27.15 -1.41 -8.08
C ILE A 9 -26.47 -1.68 -6.74
N CYS A 10 -26.43 -2.94 -6.30
CA CYS A 10 -25.62 -3.33 -5.16
C CYS A 10 -24.12 -3.23 -5.51
N VAL A 11 -23.32 -2.48 -4.74
CA VAL A 11 -21.89 -2.27 -5.02
C VAL A 11 -21.08 -3.59 -5.06
N VAL A 12 -21.48 -4.55 -4.21
CA VAL A 12 -20.92 -5.91 -4.12
C VAL A 12 -21.32 -6.78 -5.33
N GLY A 13 -22.16 -6.28 -6.24
CA GLY A 13 -22.52 -6.95 -7.50
C GLY A 13 -23.49 -8.13 -7.35
N CYS A 14 -24.12 -8.32 -6.18
CA CYS A 14 -25.04 -9.41 -5.95
C CYS A 14 -26.35 -9.25 -6.76
N ARG A 15 -27.07 -10.36 -6.97
CA ARG A 15 -28.40 -10.40 -7.59
C ARG A 15 -29.54 -10.54 -6.56
N ASN A 16 -29.33 -10.12 -5.32
CA ASN A 16 -30.38 -10.17 -4.30
C ASN A 16 -31.48 -9.16 -4.68
N VAL A 17 -32.73 -9.62 -4.73
CA VAL A 17 -33.93 -8.81 -5.01
C VAL A 17 -34.92 -8.81 -3.84
N LYS A 18 -34.57 -9.46 -2.72
CA LYS A 18 -35.44 -9.63 -1.54
C LYS A 18 -35.33 -8.47 -0.54
N GLU A 19 -34.22 -7.74 -0.59
CA GLU A 19 -33.93 -6.59 0.28
C GLU A 19 -33.89 -5.31 -0.53
N PRO A 20 -34.33 -4.16 0.02
CA PRO A 20 -34.10 -2.86 -0.60
C PRO A 20 -32.62 -2.47 -0.52
N LEU A 21 -32.15 -1.73 -1.52
CA LEU A 21 -30.83 -1.07 -1.46
C LEU A 21 -30.86 0.10 -0.49
N THR A 22 -29.91 0.11 0.43
CA THR A 22 -29.57 1.26 1.27
C THR A 22 -28.56 2.12 0.53
N CYS A 23 -28.78 3.43 0.46
CA CYS A 23 -27.80 4.36 -0.11
C CYS A 23 -26.61 4.52 0.85
N PHE A 24 -25.42 4.72 0.31
CA PHE A 24 -24.22 4.94 1.12
C PHE A 24 -24.19 6.32 1.78
N SER A 25 -23.83 6.36 3.06
CA SER A 25 -23.15 7.49 3.72
C SER A 25 -21.64 7.37 3.56
N SER A 26 -20.88 8.45 3.76
CA SER A 26 -19.41 8.47 3.72
C SER A 26 -18.77 7.37 4.57
N LYS A 27 -19.21 7.21 5.84
CA LYS A 27 -18.72 6.18 6.78
C LYS A 27 -19.00 4.75 6.29
N SER A 28 -20.17 4.51 5.69
CA SER A 28 -20.49 3.19 5.11
C SER A 28 -19.72 2.92 3.81
N TRP A 29 -19.42 3.96 3.02
CA TRP A 29 -18.57 3.87 1.82
C TRP A 29 -17.14 3.51 2.21
N GLU A 30 -16.58 4.21 3.20
CA GLU A 30 -15.24 3.96 3.74
C GLU A 30 -15.12 2.56 4.36
N THR A 31 -16.11 2.10 5.13
CA THR A 31 -16.12 0.75 5.69
C THR A 31 -16.07 -0.32 4.59
N VAL A 32 -16.81 -0.12 3.49
CA VAL A 32 -16.82 -1.04 2.33
C VAL A 32 -15.54 -0.92 1.51
N TYR A 33 -14.93 0.27 1.41
CA TYR A 33 -13.62 0.47 0.80
C TYR A 33 -12.50 -0.25 1.58
N ASN A 34 -12.43 -0.06 2.90
CA ASN A 34 -11.44 -0.74 3.75
C ASN A 34 -11.61 -2.26 3.73
N ALA A 35 -12.85 -2.75 3.64
CA ALA A 35 -13.15 -4.16 3.39
C ALA A 35 -12.68 -4.63 2.00
N ALA A 36 -12.79 -3.81 0.95
CA ALA A 36 -12.33 -4.13 -0.40
C ALA A 36 -10.79 -4.15 -0.50
N VAL A 37 -10.10 -3.19 0.12
CA VAL A 37 -8.63 -3.18 0.26
C VAL A 37 -8.16 -4.46 0.97
N SER A 38 -8.80 -4.80 2.09
CA SER A 38 -8.48 -6.04 2.84
C SER A 38 -8.72 -7.33 2.05
N ARG A 39 -9.57 -7.27 1.00
CA ARG A 39 -9.94 -8.39 0.13
C ARG A 39 -9.21 -8.39 -1.22
N ASN A 40 -8.41 -7.35 -1.53
CA ASN A 40 -7.88 -7.06 -2.87
C ASN A 40 -8.96 -7.06 -3.97
N ASP A 41 -10.11 -6.42 -3.71
CA ASP A 41 -11.21 -6.28 -4.67
C ASP A 41 -11.09 -4.98 -5.47
N ASP A 42 -10.20 -5.00 -6.47
CA ASP A 42 -9.96 -3.88 -7.41
C ASP A 42 -11.28 -3.39 -8.06
N GLY A 43 -12.20 -4.32 -8.32
CA GLY A 43 -13.49 -4.04 -8.94
C GLY A 43 -14.46 -3.29 -8.01
N LEU A 44 -14.27 -3.33 -6.70
CA LEU A 44 -14.99 -2.48 -5.75
C LEU A 44 -14.21 -1.20 -5.43
N ILE A 45 -12.89 -1.26 -5.31
CA ILE A 45 -12.02 -0.09 -5.15
C ILE A 45 -12.26 0.93 -6.29
N ALA A 46 -12.32 0.47 -7.54
CA ALA A 46 -12.63 1.31 -8.69
C ALA A 46 -14.06 1.89 -8.68
N LYS A 47 -15.02 1.30 -7.94
CA LYS A 47 -16.37 1.90 -7.77
C LYS A 47 -16.36 3.01 -6.72
N TYR A 48 -15.52 2.87 -5.69
CA TYR A 48 -15.35 3.87 -4.63
C TYR A 48 -14.67 5.13 -5.15
N THR A 49 -13.56 5.00 -5.90
CA THR A 49 -12.84 6.16 -6.47
C THR A 49 -13.74 6.99 -7.39
N ASN A 50 -14.60 6.35 -8.17
CA ASN A 50 -15.58 6.99 -9.05
C ASN A 50 -16.86 7.51 -8.34
N LYS A 51 -16.96 7.39 -7.00
CA LYS A 51 -18.05 7.89 -6.11
C LYS A 51 -19.47 7.86 -6.71
N ASN A 52 -19.82 6.80 -7.43
CA ASN A 52 -21.01 6.83 -8.28
C ASN A 52 -22.30 6.62 -7.47
N GLU A 53 -23.18 7.63 -7.45
CA GLU A 53 -24.45 7.66 -6.70
C GLU A 53 -25.44 6.53 -7.06
N LYS A 54 -25.26 5.81 -8.18
CA LYS A 54 -26.10 4.65 -8.54
C LYS A 54 -25.91 3.46 -7.61
N TYR A 55 -24.83 3.43 -6.84
CA TYR A 55 -24.51 2.30 -5.96
C TYR A 55 -25.13 2.42 -4.57
N GLY A 56 -25.62 1.30 -4.08
CA GLY A 56 -26.05 1.09 -2.69
C GLY A 56 -25.67 -0.30 -2.22
N TYR A 57 -26.20 -0.72 -1.08
CA TYR A 57 -25.96 -2.06 -0.54
C TYR A 57 -27.23 -2.68 0.03
N HIS A 58 -27.37 -4.00 -0.11
CA HIS A 58 -28.29 -4.77 0.72
C HIS A 58 -27.65 -4.96 2.10
N ARG A 59 -28.47 -4.97 3.15
CA ARG A 59 -27.98 -5.04 4.54
C ARG A 59 -27.20 -6.32 4.79
N THR A 60 -27.70 -7.46 4.28
CA THR A 60 -26.99 -8.75 4.35
C THR A 60 -25.68 -8.74 3.58
N CYS A 61 -25.65 -8.16 2.36
CA CYS A 61 -24.44 -8.08 1.55
C CYS A 61 -23.36 -7.24 2.23
N TYR A 62 -23.72 -6.08 2.78
CA TYR A 62 -22.80 -5.24 3.57
C TYR A 62 -22.23 -6.03 4.75
N GLN A 63 -23.10 -6.60 5.59
CA GLN A 63 -22.69 -7.39 6.77
C GLN A 63 -21.74 -8.55 6.43
N SER A 64 -21.99 -9.26 5.33
CA SER A 64 -21.11 -10.34 4.86
C SER A 64 -19.78 -9.83 4.29
N TYR A 65 -19.79 -8.69 3.60
CA TYR A 65 -18.61 -8.15 2.93
C TYR A 65 -17.66 -7.49 3.94
N THR A 66 -18.20 -6.75 4.91
CA THR A 66 -17.45 -6.05 5.96
C THR A 66 -17.28 -6.88 7.24
N ASN A 67 -17.50 -8.20 7.20
CA ASN A 67 -17.43 -9.06 8.40
C ASN A 67 -16.00 -9.09 8.97
N PRO A 68 -15.77 -8.62 10.22
CA PRO A 68 -14.42 -8.54 10.79
C PRO A 68 -13.66 -9.87 10.85
N LYS A 69 -14.35 -11.00 11.01
CA LYS A 69 -13.72 -12.33 11.04
C LYS A 69 -13.20 -12.72 9.66
N ASP A 70 -13.96 -12.41 8.61
CA ASP A 70 -13.54 -12.67 7.22
C ASP A 70 -12.43 -11.70 6.79
N LEU A 71 -12.50 -10.42 7.19
CA LEU A 71 -11.44 -9.44 6.92
C LEU A 71 -10.12 -9.82 7.60
N LYS A 72 -10.15 -10.18 8.90
CA LYS A 72 -8.96 -10.69 9.62
C LYS A 72 -8.37 -11.93 8.91
N ARG A 73 -9.22 -12.81 8.37
CA ARG A 73 -8.77 -13.98 7.59
C ARG A 73 -8.14 -13.58 6.25
N CYS A 74 -8.73 -12.66 5.50
CA CYS A 74 -8.16 -12.16 4.24
C CYS A 74 -6.79 -11.48 4.47
N LEU A 75 -6.66 -10.64 5.50
CA LEU A 75 -5.40 -10.01 5.87
C LEU A 75 -4.34 -11.03 6.31
N LYS A 76 -4.71 -12.04 7.10
CA LYS A 76 -3.81 -13.13 7.48
C LYS A 76 -3.32 -13.91 6.25
N ASN A 77 -4.22 -14.30 5.35
CA ASN A 77 -3.86 -14.99 4.11
C ASN A 77 -2.94 -14.13 3.22
N SER A 78 -3.21 -12.82 3.13
CA SER A 78 -2.38 -11.87 2.37
C SER A 78 -0.96 -11.79 2.95
N LYS A 79 -0.84 -11.70 4.28
CA LYS A 79 0.44 -11.73 4.99
C LYS A 79 1.17 -13.07 4.78
N GLU A 80 0.49 -14.21 4.93
CA GLU A 80 1.09 -15.52 4.69
C GLU A 80 1.57 -15.69 3.23
N LEU A 81 0.85 -15.13 2.25
CA LEU A 81 1.30 -15.08 0.86
C LEU A 81 2.55 -14.20 0.71
N LEU A 82 2.57 -12.99 1.28
CA LEU A 82 3.77 -12.14 1.30
C LEU A 82 4.96 -12.84 1.96
N ASP A 83 4.79 -13.41 3.14
CA ASP A 83 5.84 -14.12 3.89
C ASP A 83 6.33 -15.38 3.13
N SER A 84 5.46 -16.05 2.37
CA SER A 84 5.84 -17.22 1.55
C SER A 84 6.56 -16.85 0.25
N HIS A 85 6.19 -15.74 -0.39
CA HIS A 85 6.84 -15.24 -1.60
C HIS A 85 8.08 -14.38 -1.33
N TYR A 86 8.22 -13.85 -0.12
CA TYR A 86 9.32 -12.98 0.30
C TYR A 86 10.22 -13.68 1.35
N GLN A 87 10.77 -14.84 0.99
CA GLN A 87 11.92 -15.44 1.71
C GLN A 87 13.23 -14.67 1.45
N VAL A 88 13.20 -13.34 1.60
CA VAL A 88 14.38 -12.49 1.58
C VAL A 88 14.41 -11.72 2.88
N SER A 89 15.46 -11.98 3.69
CA SER A 89 15.73 -11.23 4.91
C SER A 89 15.89 -9.75 4.56
N SER A 90 14.85 -8.95 4.83
CA SER A 90 14.71 -7.56 4.42
C SER A 90 15.96 -6.72 4.78
N PRO A 91 16.74 -6.24 3.79
CA PRO A 91 17.95 -5.46 4.03
C PRO A 91 17.68 -3.96 3.81
N THR A 92 16.54 -3.43 4.27
CA THR A 92 16.18 -2.00 4.07
C THR A 92 16.98 -1.02 4.95
N LYS A 93 18.02 -1.49 5.64
CA LYS A 93 19.12 -0.64 6.11
C LYS A 93 20.43 -1.41 5.90
N PRO A 94 21.45 -0.82 5.26
CA PRO A 94 22.77 -1.43 5.27
C PRO A 94 23.30 -1.49 6.71
N ASN A 95 23.81 -2.66 7.10
CA ASN A 95 24.69 -2.88 8.26
C ASN A 95 24.09 -2.80 9.68
N LEU A 96 22.78 -2.96 9.85
CA LEU A 96 22.16 -3.02 11.19
C LEU A 96 21.78 -4.45 11.60
N ARG A 97 22.40 -4.95 12.67
CA ARG A 97 22.01 -6.21 13.33
C ARG A 97 21.78 -5.97 14.81
N TRP A 98 20.58 -6.28 15.27
CA TRP A 98 20.26 -6.34 16.69
C TRP A 98 21.00 -7.52 17.33
N MET A 99 21.63 -7.29 18.47
CA MET A 99 22.17 -8.34 19.32
C MET A 99 21.40 -8.34 20.63
N ASP A 100 20.80 -9.47 20.99
CA ASP A 100 20.37 -9.70 22.36
C ASP A 100 21.60 -10.05 23.20
N THR A 101 21.82 -9.25 24.24
CA THR A 101 22.78 -9.56 25.30
C THR A 101 22.05 -9.53 26.63
N GLY A 102 21.19 -10.52 26.85
CA GLY A 102 20.47 -10.70 28.12
C GLY A 102 19.22 -9.84 28.23
N GLY A 103 18.38 -9.82 27.21
CA GLY A 103 17.10 -9.08 27.20
C GLY A 103 17.23 -7.58 26.92
N VAL A 104 18.44 -7.10 26.58
CA VAL A 104 18.68 -5.72 26.12
C VAL A 104 19.09 -5.76 24.65
N LEU A 105 18.27 -5.15 23.80
CA LEU A 105 18.52 -5.03 22.37
C LEU A 105 19.56 -3.93 22.10
N ASN A 106 20.80 -4.34 21.86
CA ASN A 106 21.87 -3.41 21.48
C ASN A 106 21.96 -3.26 19.96
N VAL A 107 22.09 -2.01 19.51
CA VAL A 107 22.30 -1.66 18.09
C VAL A 107 23.78 -1.84 17.77
N ASN A 108 24.12 -2.90 17.03
CA ASN A 108 25.48 -3.07 16.51
C ASN A 108 25.59 -2.47 15.10
N TRP A 109 26.48 -1.50 14.94
CA TRP A 109 26.84 -0.87 13.67
C TRP A 109 28.03 -1.61 13.07
N MET A 110 27.87 -2.26 11.91
CA MET A 110 29.02 -2.86 11.22
C MET A 110 29.72 -1.84 10.33
N GLU A 111 31.06 -1.74 10.46
CA GLU A 111 31.93 -0.82 9.71
C GLU A 111 32.11 -1.21 8.22
N ASN A 112 31.64 -2.39 7.81
CA ASN A 112 31.79 -2.90 6.46
C ASN A 112 30.99 -2.07 5.45
N LYS A 113 31.53 -1.84 4.25
CA LYS A 113 30.79 -1.16 3.17
C LYS A 113 29.50 -1.92 2.81
N PRO A 114 28.41 -1.23 2.40
CA PRO A 114 27.14 -1.87 2.02
C PRO A 114 27.23 -2.94 0.93
N ALA A 115 28.25 -2.87 0.08
CA ALA A 115 28.57 -3.86 -0.92
C ALA A 115 30.11 -3.98 -1.07
N PRO A 116 30.64 -5.15 -1.50
CA PRO A 116 32.04 -5.29 -1.86
C PRO A 116 32.43 -4.35 -3.01
N ASP A 117 33.65 -3.81 -2.99
CA ASP A 117 34.11 -2.87 -4.01
C ASP A 117 34.04 -3.43 -5.44
N ALA A 118 34.21 -4.76 -5.60
CA ALA A 118 34.02 -5.44 -6.87
C ALA A 118 32.61 -5.22 -7.46
N VAL A 119 31.55 -5.26 -6.64
CA VAL A 119 30.17 -5.04 -7.10
C VAL A 119 29.93 -3.57 -7.48
N LEU A 120 30.51 -2.65 -6.70
CA LEU A 120 30.46 -1.21 -6.99
C LEU A 120 31.17 -0.86 -8.31
N GLU A 121 32.23 -1.58 -8.66
CA GLU A 121 32.92 -1.45 -9.96
C GLU A 121 32.03 -1.89 -11.13
N PHE A 122 31.07 -2.80 -10.93
CA PHE A 122 30.08 -3.16 -11.97
C PHE A 122 28.89 -2.20 -12.05
N ALA A 123 28.53 -1.55 -10.94
CA ALA A 123 27.37 -0.66 -10.86
C ALA A 123 27.64 0.82 -11.22
N SER A 124 28.91 1.27 -11.23
CA SER A 124 29.30 2.66 -11.49
C SER A 124 30.06 2.85 -12.81
N CYS A 125 30.09 4.07 -13.32
CA CYS A 125 30.92 4.44 -14.48
C CYS A 125 31.65 5.77 -14.27
N LYS A 126 32.71 6.00 -15.05
CA LYS A 126 33.57 7.22 -14.98
C LYS A 126 33.67 7.92 -16.35
N CYS A 127 32.57 7.91 -17.11
CA CYS A 127 32.55 8.33 -18.51
C CYS A 127 32.68 9.86 -18.67
N LYS A 128 33.76 10.32 -19.29
CA LYS A 128 34.04 11.77 -19.49
C LYS A 128 33.76 12.30 -20.90
N LYS A 129 33.65 11.42 -21.90
CA LYS A 129 33.56 11.81 -23.33
C LYS A 129 32.25 11.40 -24.00
N THR A 130 31.68 10.27 -23.58
CA THR A 130 30.53 9.64 -24.24
C THR A 130 29.18 10.05 -23.66
N LYS A 131 29.18 10.87 -22.59
CA LYS A 131 27.97 11.29 -21.84
C LYS A 131 27.04 10.13 -21.44
N CYS A 132 27.56 8.90 -21.38
CA CYS A 132 26.81 7.66 -21.19
C CYS A 132 25.78 7.30 -22.28
N CYS A 133 25.78 7.97 -23.45
CA CYS A 133 24.81 7.73 -24.52
C CYS A 133 25.01 6.41 -25.29
N ASN A 134 26.18 5.79 -25.19
CA ASN A 134 26.57 4.63 -26.00
C ASN A 134 27.09 3.45 -25.16
N LYS A 135 27.26 2.28 -25.81
CA LYS A 135 27.71 1.03 -25.18
C LYS A 135 29.16 1.04 -24.67
N GLN A 136 29.92 2.14 -24.78
CA GLN A 136 31.19 2.29 -24.08
C GLN A 136 31.00 2.68 -22.60
N CYS A 137 29.80 3.12 -22.21
CA CYS A 137 29.43 3.21 -20.80
C CYS A 137 28.98 1.84 -20.28
N LYS A 138 29.57 1.41 -19.15
CA LYS A 138 29.28 0.13 -18.49
C LYS A 138 27.80 0.03 -18.09
N CYS A 139 27.25 1.06 -17.44
CA CYS A 139 25.84 1.16 -17.08
C CYS A 139 24.94 0.99 -18.32
N LYS A 140 25.20 1.77 -19.39
CA LYS A 140 24.44 1.69 -20.66
C LYS A 140 24.55 0.32 -21.33
N SER A 141 25.72 -0.32 -21.30
CA SER A 141 25.90 -1.67 -21.86
C SER A 141 25.16 -2.76 -21.08
N LEU A 142 24.94 -2.54 -19.78
CA LEU A 142 24.18 -3.42 -18.89
C LEU A 142 22.68 -3.08 -18.84
N GLY A 143 22.22 -2.07 -19.59
CA GLY A 143 20.83 -1.61 -19.57
C GLY A 143 20.42 -0.84 -18.31
N LEU A 144 21.38 -0.42 -17.49
CA LEU A 144 21.13 0.32 -16.26
C LEU A 144 21.20 1.84 -16.51
N PRO A 145 20.30 2.65 -15.92
CA PRO A 145 20.50 4.08 -15.81
C PRO A 145 21.76 4.36 -14.96
N CYS A 146 22.38 5.51 -15.19
CA CYS A 146 23.40 6.02 -14.29
C CYS A 146 22.75 6.54 -13.02
N THR A 147 23.44 6.39 -11.90
CA THR A 147 23.05 6.85 -10.57
C THR A 147 24.13 7.78 -10.01
N ASP A 148 23.87 8.41 -8.86
CA ASP A 148 24.82 9.31 -8.19
C ASP A 148 26.15 8.64 -7.77
N LEU A 149 26.23 7.31 -7.85
CA LEU A 149 27.47 6.54 -7.70
C LEU A 149 28.40 6.64 -8.93
N CYS A 150 27.98 7.27 -10.03
CA CYS A 150 28.77 7.42 -11.25
C CYS A 150 29.56 8.73 -11.26
N GLU A 151 30.87 8.64 -11.47
CA GLU A 151 31.77 9.78 -11.70
C GLU A 151 31.78 10.21 -13.20
N CYS A 152 30.64 10.09 -13.89
CA CYS A 152 30.51 10.52 -15.28
C CYS A 152 30.24 12.02 -15.38
N VAL A 153 30.70 12.64 -16.48
CA VAL A 153 30.54 14.08 -16.72
C VAL A 153 29.48 14.30 -17.79
N ASN A 154 28.51 15.17 -17.50
CA ASN A 154 27.42 15.56 -18.41
C ASN A 154 26.63 14.32 -18.91
N CYS A 155 25.99 13.61 -17.98
CA CYS A 155 25.31 12.34 -18.25
C CYS A 155 23.98 12.54 -19.01
N GLU A 156 23.72 11.73 -20.03
CA GLU A 156 22.43 11.63 -20.74
C GLU A 156 21.79 10.23 -20.54
N ASN A 157 22.28 9.46 -19.57
CA ASN A 157 21.74 8.14 -19.21
C ASN A 157 21.04 8.18 -17.85
N GLU A 158 20.12 9.13 -17.69
CA GLU A 158 19.39 9.38 -16.46
C GLU A 158 18.22 8.39 -16.27
N PRO A 159 17.73 8.17 -15.03
CA PRO A 159 16.52 7.40 -14.79
C PRO A 159 15.31 8.11 -15.40
N ILE A 160 14.52 7.37 -16.20
CA ILE A 160 13.29 7.89 -16.79
C ILE A 160 12.20 7.89 -15.71
N ALA A 161 11.74 9.07 -15.31
CA ALA A 161 10.52 9.19 -14.54
C ALA A 161 9.32 8.83 -15.42
N SER A 162 8.48 7.89 -14.97
CA SER A 162 7.22 7.58 -15.63
C SER A 162 6.21 8.71 -15.35
N GLU A 163 6.07 9.63 -16.30
CA GLU A 163 5.09 10.72 -16.21
C GLU A 163 3.67 10.18 -16.49
N GLU A 164 2.85 10.14 -15.44
CA GLU A 164 1.41 9.92 -15.54
C GLU A 164 0.70 11.22 -15.94
N GLN A 165 -0.22 11.14 -16.91
CA GLN A 165 -0.95 12.31 -17.42
C GLN A 165 -2.08 12.74 -16.47
N LYS A 166 -2.25 14.06 -16.31
CA LYS A 166 -3.24 14.69 -15.41
C LYS A 166 -4.46 15.23 -16.18
N ASP A 167 -5.65 14.87 -15.70
CA ASP A 167 -6.96 15.51 -15.93
C ASP A 167 -7.85 15.14 -14.70
N ASP A 168 -8.70 15.96 -14.06
CA ASP A 168 -8.85 17.43 -13.98
C ASP A 168 -9.55 17.77 -12.62
N GLU A 169 -9.60 19.04 -12.19
CA GLU A 169 -10.17 19.46 -10.88
C GLU A 169 -11.69 19.70 -10.87
N VAL A 170 -12.40 19.34 -9.79
CA VAL A 170 -13.65 20.03 -9.37
C VAL A 170 -13.76 20.11 -7.83
N VAL A 171 -14.05 21.31 -7.34
CA VAL A 171 -14.22 21.71 -5.92
C VAL A 171 -15.69 21.59 -5.47
N GLY A 172 -15.94 21.40 -4.16
CA GLY A 172 -17.27 21.53 -3.55
C GLY A 172 -17.27 21.27 -2.04
N ASP A 173 -17.69 22.27 -1.27
CA ASP A 173 -17.47 22.40 0.18
C ASP A 173 -18.62 21.89 1.09
N ASP A 174 -18.42 22.04 2.41
CA ASP A 174 -19.44 22.23 3.47
C ASP A 174 -20.22 20.97 3.94
N GLU A 175 -20.47 20.65 5.22
CA GLU A 175 -19.91 20.90 6.57
C GLU A 175 -20.93 20.25 7.56
N GLY A 176 -20.52 19.99 8.82
CA GLY A 176 -21.45 19.71 9.94
C GLY A 176 -21.73 18.25 10.36
N MET A 177 -21.39 17.97 11.64
CA MET A 177 -22.23 17.40 12.72
C MET A 177 -22.96 16.05 12.49
N ASP A 178 -22.86 15.02 13.33
CA ASP A 178 -22.37 14.88 14.72
C ASP A 178 -21.71 13.49 14.97
N ASP A 179 -21.17 13.32 16.17
CA ASP A 179 -20.28 12.22 16.62
C ASP A 179 -20.82 10.78 16.55
N ASP A 180 -19.88 9.87 16.27
CA ASP A 180 -19.80 8.52 16.87
C ASP A 180 -18.36 8.02 16.60
N VAL A 181 -17.40 8.54 17.36
CA VAL A 181 -16.00 8.09 17.32
C VAL A 181 -15.95 6.69 17.90
N ILE A 182 -15.48 5.71 17.12
CA ILE A 182 -15.08 4.42 17.69
C ILE A 182 -13.67 4.65 18.22
N ASP A 183 -13.55 4.70 19.54
CA ASP A 183 -12.26 4.86 20.21
C ASP A 183 -11.34 3.68 19.84
N PHE A 184 -10.10 4.00 19.49
CA PHE A 184 -9.12 3.01 19.05
C PHE A 184 -8.39 2.35 20.23
N ASP A 185 -8.47 2.94 21.43
CA ASP A 185 -7.84 2.39 22.64
C ASP A 185 -8.55 1.11 23.16
N ASP A 186 -9.82 0.90 22.80
CA ASP A 186 -10.60 -0.32 23.10
C ASP A 186 -10.08 -1.60 22.38
N LEU A 187 -9.02 -1.48 21.55
CA LEU A 187 -8.36 -2.60 20.86
C LEU A 187 -7.02 -3.02 21.49
N LEU A 188 -6.61 -2.42 22.61
CA LEU A 188 -5.36 -2.72 23.31
C LEU A 188 -5.55 -3.05 24.81
N ASP A 189 -6.59 -3.83 25.15
CA ASP A 189 -6.66 -4.49 26.46
C ASP A 189 -7.11 -5.97 26.36
N GLU A 190 -6.16 -6.84 26.00
CA GLU A 190 -6.14 -8.22 26.50
C GLU A 190 -4.94 -8.34 27.45
N GLY A 191 -5.10 -7.84 28.68
CA GLY A 191 -4.12 -7.97 29.74
C GLY A 191 -3.82 -9.43 30.10
N ASP A 192 -2.54 -9.81 29.98
CA ASP A 192 -2.00 -11.08 30.46
C ASP A 192 -1.99 -11.14 32.00
N GLU A 193 -3.11 -11.50 32.63
CA GLU A 193 -3.10 -12.01 34.01
C GLU A 193 -3.69 -13.43 34.14
N GLN A 194 -2.77 -14.38 34.13
CA GLN A 194 -2.67 -15.54 35.04
C GLN A 194 -3.92 -16.40 35.27
N PHE A 195 -3.81 -17.67 34.87
CA PHE A 195 -4.33 -18.75 35.70
C PHE A 195 -3.19 -19.61 36.24
N PHE A 196 -3.17 -19.77 37.57
CA PHE A 196 -2.25 -20.64 38.30
C PHE A 196 -2.50 -22.12 37.94
N LEU A 197 -1.42 -22.88 37.74
CA LEU A 197 -1.06 -24.07 38.55
C LEU A 197 0.29 -24.66 38.10
#